data_AF-A0A8H3HED6-F1
#
_entry.id   AF-A0A8H3HED6-F1
#
_cell.length_a   1.000
_cell.length_b   1.000
_cell.length_c   1.000
_cell.angle_alpha   90.00
_cell.angle_beta   90.00
_cell.angle_gamma   90.00
#
_symmetry.space_group_name_H-M   'P 1'
#
loop_
_entity.id
_entity.type
_entity.pdbx_description
1 polymer ?
#
loop_
_entity_poly.entity_id
_entity_poly.type
_entity_poly.pdbx_seq_one_letter_code
_entity_poly.pdbx_strand_id
1 'polypeptide(L)'
;MGVCGDPSDASRVVEAFKRFIKLLNGTRPGRLPDEILTPSLIIVAPAAQRIRDREVIRQRAVRLRQHGQTFPSNDSILRIIEDYWARADAEGRPIMWSDIAVSRARVLGR
;
A
#
# COMPACT_ATOMS: atom_id res chain seq x y z
N MET A 1 2.04 10.50 13.73
CA MET A 1 0.79 9.83 14.17
C MET A 1 0.47 8.72 13.18
N GLY A 2 1.18 7.59 13.28
CA GLY A 2 0.81 6.36 12.58
C GLY A 2 -0.29 5.66 13.37
N VAL A 3 -1.11 4.84 12.71
CA VAL A 3 -2.21 4.08 13.30
C VAL A 3 -1.66 3.24 14.47
N CYS A 4 -1.76 3.83 15.66
CA CYS A 4 -1.47 3.34 17.00
C CYS A 4 -0.11 2.66 17.29
N GLY A 5 0.99 3.11 16.67
CA GLY A 5 2.37 2.80 17.11
C GLY A 5 2.85 1.36 16.88
N ASP A 6 1.94 0.46 16.55
CA ASP A 6 2.26 -0.94 16.27
C ASP A 6 2.98 -1.11 14.93
N PRO A 7 3.85 -2.11 14.80
CA PRO A 7 4.42 -2.50 13.52
C PRO A 7 3.36 -3.10 12.59
N SER A 8 3.66 -3.14 11.30
CA SER A 8 2.78 -3.69 10.26
C SER A 8 2.43 -5.17 10.43
N ASP A 9 3.20 -5.92 11.22
CA ASP A 9 3.03 -7.34 11.50
C ASP A 9 2.24 -7.64 12.79
N ALA A 10 1.84 -6.60 13.53
CA ALA A 10 1.01 -6.76 14.71
C ALA A 10 -0.30 -7.50 14.37
N SER A 11 -0.74 -8.40 15.24
CA SER A 11 -1.85 -9.32 14.95
C SER A 11 -3.14 -8.60 14.52
N ARG A 12 -3.44 -7.45 15.13
CA ARG A 12 -4.60 -6.62 14.74
C ARG A 12 -4.49 -6.04 13.33
N VAL A 13 -3.27 -5.66 12.92
CA VAL A 13 -2.98 -5.08 11.60
C VAL A 13 -3.09 -6.16 10.53
N VAL A 14 -2.50 -7.33 10.79
CA VAL A 14 -2.60 -8.51 9.92
C VAL A 14 -4.05 -8.95 9.75
N GLU A 15 -4.86 -8.94 10.80
CA GLU A 15 -6.27 -9.32 10.73
C GLU A 15 -7.11 -8.29 9.94
N ALA A 16 -6.88 -6.99 10.17
CA ALA A 16 -7.51 -5.94 9.37
C ALA A 16 -7.12 -6.05 7.89
N PHE A 17 -5.84 -6.35 7.61
CA PHE A 17 -5.33 -6.56 6.26
C PHE A 17 -6.03 -7.74 5.56
N LYS A 18 -6.15 -8.89 6.22
CA LYS A 18 -6.85 -10.06 5.66
C LYS A 18 -8.30 -9.74 5.28
N ARG A 19 -9.01 -9.02 6.13
CA ARG A 19 -10.40 -8.59 5.87
C ARG A 19 -10.47 -7.66 4.67
N PHE A 20 -9.54 -6.72 4.58
CA PHE A 20 -9.44 -5.81 3.43
C PHE A 20 -9.15 -6.57 2.13
N ILE A 21 -8.17 -7.48 2.10
CA ILE A 21 -7.87 -8.28 0.91
C ILE A 21 -9.05 -9.16 0.51
N LYS A 22 -9.78 -9.74 1.47
CA LYS A 22 -11.02 -10.49 1.19
C LYS A 22 -12.07 -9.60 0.50
N LEU A 23 -12.27 -8.39 1.01
CA LEU A 23 -13.19 -7.40 0.41
C LEU A 23 -12.74 -6.99 -1.00
N LEU A 24 -11.45 -6.69 -1.17
CA LEU A 24 -10.85 -6.28 -2.43
C LEU A 24 -10.99 -7.38 -3.49
N ASN A 25 -10.74 -8.64 -3.13
CA ASN A 25 -10.88 -9.79 -4.01
C ASN A 25 -12.36 -10.09 -4.35
N GLY A 26 -13.29 -9.84 -3.43
CA GLY A 26 -14.72 -9.95 -3.68
C GLY A 26 -15.29 -8.81 -4.53
N THR A 27 -14.55 -7.71 -4.68
CA THR A 27 -14.98 -6.54 -5.44
C THR A 27 -14.49 -6.63 -6.89
N ARG A 28 -15.44 -6.65 -7.83
CA ARG A 28 -15.13 -6.67 -9.27
C ARG A 28 -14.23 -5.48 -9.61
N PRO A 29 -13.06 -5.71 -10.22
CA PRO A 29 -12.20 -4.62 -10.69
C PRO A 29 -12.93 -3.69 -11.63
N GLY A 30 -12.66 -2.40 -11.51
CA GLY A 30 -13.37 -1.37 -12.25
C GLY A 30 -13.07 0.01 -11.71
N ARG A 31 -13.29 1.02 -12.54
CA ARG A 31 -12.90 2.40 -12.27
C ARG A 31 -13.40 2.92 -10.92
N LEU A 32 -14.71 2.90 -10.67
CA LEU A 32 -15.29 3.48 -9.46
C LEU A 32 -14.88 2.71 -8.17
N PRO A 33 -14.95 1.37 -8.11
CA PRO A 33 -14.46 0.64 -6.95
C PRO A 33 -12.96 0.87 -6.68
N ASP A 34 -12.13 0.86 -7.73
CA ASP A 34 -10.70 1.02 -7.57
C ASP A 34 -10.38 2.48 -7.15
N GLU A 35 -11.09 3.50 -7.66
CA GLU A 35 -10.94 4.91 -7.24
C GLU A 35 -11.26 5.08 -5.75
N ILE A 36 -12.33 4.45 -5.24
CA ILE A 36 -12.72 4.48 -3.82
C ILE A 36 -11.70 3.73 -2.94
N LEU A 37 -11.17 2.62 -3.42
CA LEU A 37 -10.27 1.76 -2.65
C LEU A 37 -8.80 2.20 -2.70
N THR A 38 -8.41 3.08 -3.62
CA THR A 38 -7.01 3.53 -3.78
C THR A 38 -6.42 4.15 -2.52
N PRO A 39 -7.09 5.11 -1.85
CA PRO A 39 -6.55 5.67 -0.60
C PRO A 39 -6.40 4.59 0.48
N SER A 40 -7.28 3.59 0.47
CA SER A 40 -7.20 2.45 1.40
C SER A 40 -6.02 1.54 1.07
N LEU A 41 -5.68 1.32 -0.20
CA LEU A 41 -4.51 0.53 -0.62
C LEU A 41 -3.21 1.08 -0.03
N ILE A 42 -3.06 2.41 0.05
CA ILE A 42 -1.87 3.07 0.63
C ILE A 42 -1.72 2.72 2.11
N ILE A 43 -2.84 2.71 2.84
CA ILE A 43 -2.85 2.48 4.29
C ILE A 43 -2.59 1.00 4.62
N VAL A 44 -3.07 0.07 3.79
CA VAL A 44 -2.94 -1.37 4.04
C VAL A 44 -1.66 -1.98 3.46
N ALA A 45 -1.03 -1.34 2.48
CA ALA A 45 0.18 -1.85 1.82
C ALA A 45 1.36 -2.17 2.76
N PRO A 46 1.59 -1.44 3.88
CA PRO A 46 2.58 -1.84 4.88
C PRO A 46 2.38 -3.24 5.45
N ALA A 47 1.13 -3.69 5.58
CA ALA A 47 0.78 -5.01 6.11
C ALA A 47 0.88 -6.14 5.08
N ALA A 48 1.18 -5.83 3.81
CA ALA A 48 1.35 -6.81 2.74
C ALA A 48 2.71 -7.53 2.83
N GLN A 49 2.80 -8.51 3.71
CA GLN A 49 4.03 -9.26 3.95
C GLN A 49 4.36 -10.27 2.85
N ARG A 50 3.35 -10.81 2.17
CA ARG A 50 3.55 -11.84 1.14
C ARG A 50 3.66 -11.20 -0.23
N ILE A 51 4.57 -11.73 -1.05
CA ILE A 51 4.76 -11.28 -2.45
C ILE A 51 3.43 -11.29 -3.23
N ARG A 52 2.58 -12.30 -3.00
CA ARG A 52 1.25 -12.39 -3.64
C ARG A 52 0.34 -11.22 -3.29
N ASP A 53 0.36 -10.78 -2.03
CA ASP A 53 -0.46 -9.69 -1.55
C ASP A 53 0.03 -8.35 -2.13
N ARG A 54 1.36 -8.17 -2.19
CA ARG A 54 2.00 -7.03 -2.85
C ARG A 54 1.64 -6.95 -4.33
N GLU A 55 1.58 -8.10 -5.00
CA GLU A 55 1.22 -8.17 -6.41
C GLU A 55 -0.24 -7.78 -6.69
N VAL A 56 -1.18 -8.18 -5.83
CA VAL A 56 -2.58 -7.71 -5.92
C VAL A 56 -2.66 -6.19 -5.82
N ILE A 57 -1.90 -5.59 -4.90
CA ILE A 57 -1.84 -4.13 -4.72
C ILE A 57 -1.26 -3.45 -5.97
N ARG A 58 -0.16 -3.98 -6.54
CA ARG A 58 0.42 -3.46 -7.79
C ARG A 58 -0.57 -3.48 -8.93
N GLN A 59 -1.22 -4.62 -9.16
CA GLN A 59 -2.15 -4.78 -10.28
C GLN A 59 -3.33 -3.82 -10.18
N ARG A 60 -3.88 -3.60 -8.99
CA ARG A 60 -4.96 -2.64 -8.75
C ARG A 60 -4.50 -1.21 -9.03
N ALA A 61 -3.35 -0.81 -8.51
CA ALA A 61 -2.81 0.54 -8.72
C ALA A 61 -2.43 0.82 -10.19
N VAL A 62 -1.90 -0.16 -10.92
CA VAL A 62 -1.61 -0.02 -12.37
C VAL A 62 -2.87 0.16 -13.19
N ARG A 63 -3.94 -0.61 -12.91
CA ARG A 63 -5.23 -0.44 -13.61
C ARG A 63 -5.78 0.97 -13.44
N LEU A 64 -5.61 1.58 -12.27
CA LEU A 64 -6.04 2.95 -12.02
C LEU A 64 -5.25 4.00 -12.81
N ARG A 65 -3.94 3.78 -12.99
CA ARG A 65 -3.09 4.65 -13.84
C ARG A 65 -3.63 4.73 -15.28
N GLN A 66 -4.22 3.66 -15.80
CA GLN A 66 -4.78 3.62 -17.15
C GLN A 66 -6.05 4.49 -17.33
N HIS A 67 -6.67 4.96 -16.24
CA HIS A 67 -7.94 5.69 -16.27
C HIS A 67 -7.83 7.22 -16.07
N GLY A 68 -6.60 7.77 -15.99
CA GLY A 68 -6.33 9.19 -16.27
C GLY A 68 -6.77 10.23 -15.22
N GLN A 69 -6.50 10.05 -13.92
CA GLN A 69 -6.85 11.05 -12.89
C GLN A 69 -5.74 11.48 -11.91
N THR A 70 -6.05 12.62 -11.27
CA THR A 70 -5.24 13.75 -10.77
C THR A 70 -4.92 13.71 -9.26
N PHE A 71 -4.65 12.54 -8.69
CA PHE A 71 -3.93 12.48 -7.40
C PHE A 71 -2.42 12.63 -7.66
N PRO A 72 -1.58 13.10 -6.71
CA PRO A 72 -0.12 13.06 -6.89
C PRO A 72 0.24 11.67 -7.43
N SER A 73 0.84 11.65 -8.62
CA SER A 73 0.64 10.58 -9.62
C SER A 73 0.58 9.20 -8.97
N ASN A 74 -0.40 8.37 -9.35
CA ASN A 74 -0.47 6.96 -8.88
C ASN A 74 0.89 6.23 -9.02
N ASP A 75 1.69 6.67 -10.00
CA ASP A 75 3.11 6.30 -10.17
C ASP A 75 3.98 6.63 -8.94
N SER A 76 3.89 7.84 -8.41
CA SER A 76 4.58 8.25 -7.18
C SER A 76 4.14 7.42 -5.97
N ILE A 77 2.84 7.12 -5.85
CA ILE A 77 2.32 6.29 -4.75
C ILE A 77 2.91 4.88 -4.82
N LEU A 78 2.87 4.26 -6.00
CA LEU A 78 3.48 2.94 -6.21
C LEU A 78 4.98 2.95 -5.91
N ARG A 79 5.70 3.97 -6.37
CA ARG A 79 7.13 4.12 -6.08
C ARG A 79 7.43 4.27 -4.58
N ILE A 80 6.59 4.98 -3.83
CA ILE A 80 6.71 5.08 -2.37
C ILE A 80 6.49 3.71 -1.72
N ILE A 81 5.47 2.97 -2.16
CA ILE A 81 5.15 1.63 -1.66
C ILE A 81 6.32 0.67 -1.91
N GLU A 82 6.86 0.67 -3.12
CA GLU A 82 7.97 -0.19 -3.49
C GLU A 82 9.26 0.18 -2.75
N ASP A 83 9.52 1.47 -2.51
CA ASP A 83 10.70 1.92 -1.74
C ASP A 83 10.68 1.38 -0.30
N TYR A 84 9.59 1.53 0.45
CA TYR A 84 9.57 1.02 1.82
C TYR A 84 9.51 -0.51 1.88
N TRP A 85 8.89 -1.19 0.90
CA TRP A 85 8.91 -2.65 0.82
C TRP A 85 10.34 -3.16 0.62
N ALA A 86 11.05 -2.65 -0.39
CA ALA A 86 12.41 -3.04 -0.68
C ALA A 86 13.34 -2.79 0.51
N ARG A 87 13.13 -1.67 1.22
CA ARG A 87 13.95 -1.30 2.37
C ARG A 87 13.69 -2.20 3.58
N ALA A 88 12.43 -2.48 3.89
CA ALA A 88 12.09 -3.40 4.97
C ALA A 88 12.57 -4.83 4.68
N ASP A 89 12.50 -5.28 3.43
CA ASP A 89 13.03 -6.58 3.01
C ASP A 89 14.56 -6.64 3.17
N ALA A 90 15.28 -5.59 2.74
CA ALA A 90 16.73 -5.50 2.88
C ALA A 90 17.19 -5.46 4.35
N GLU A 91 16.41 -4.80 5.21
CA GLU A 91 16.68 -4.69 6.65
C GLU A 91 16.16 -5.89 7.45
N GLY A 92 15.39 -6.80 6.83
CA GLY A 92 14.85 -8.00 7.48
C GLY A 92 13.88 -7.71 8.63
N ARG A 93 13.17 -6.58 8.59
CA ARG A 93 12.29 -6.11 9.68
C ARG A 93 10.87 -5.81 9.21
N PRO A 94 9.88 -5.79 10.10
CA PRO A 94 8.56 -5.29 9.75
C PRO A 94 8.59 -3.81 9.36
N ILE A 95 7.64 -3.43 8.50
CA ILE A 95 7.45 -2.04 8.11
C ILE A 95 6.83 -1.27 9.26
N MET A 96 7.39 -0.11 9.52
CA MET A 96 6.89 0.87 10.47
C MET A 96 6.13 1.95 9.71
N TRP A 97 5.10 2.55 10.32
CA TRP A 97 4.35 3.64 9.69
C TRP A 97 5.23 4.86 9.35
N SER A 98 6.32 5.05 10.09
CA SER A 98 7.34 6.07 9.79
C SER A 98 8.05 5.81 8.44
N ASP A 99 8.15 4.57 7.99
CA ASP A 99 8.77 4.25 6.70
C ASP A 99 8.03 4.92 5.55
N ILE A 100 6.69 5.08 5.64
CA ILE A 100 5.88 5.80 4.65
C ILE A 100 6.36 7.25 4.51
N ALA A 101 6.57 7.94 5.64
CA ALA A 101 7.02 9.32 5.63
C ALA A 101 8.44 9.45 5.06
N VAL A 102 9.34 8.53 5.44
CA VAL A 102 10.72 8.48 4.92
C VAL A 102 10.74 8.21 3.42
N SER A 103 9.98 7.23 2.95
CA SER A 103 9.91 6.87 1.53
C SER A 103 9.22 7.95 0.71
N ARG A 104 8.19 8.61 1.25
CA ARG A 104 7.59 9.81 0.64
C ARG A 104 8.62 10.91 0.43
N ALA A 105 9.40 11.23 1.46
CA ALA A 105 10.42 12.28 1.38
C ALA A 105 11.49 11.94 0.33
N ARG A 106 11.94 10.68 0.30
CA ARG A 106 12.96 10.20 -0.65
C ARG A 106 12.46 10.18 -2.10
N VAL A 107 11.26 9.65 -2.34
CA VAL A 107 10.72 9.49 -3.70
C VAL A 107 10.27 10.83 -4.29
N LEU A 108 9.71 11.73 -3.47
CA LEU A 108 9.19 13.02 -3.93
C LEU A 108 10.20 14.17 -3.78
N GLY A 109 11.33 13.98 -3.10
CA GLY A 109 12.33 15.02 -2.87
C GLY A 109 11.85 16.19 -2.02
N ARG A 110 10.98 15.94 -1.04
CA ARG A 110 10.42 16.95 -0.13
C ARG A 110 10.56 16.58 1.34
#